data_AF-A0A8T5N335-F1
#
_entry.id   AF-A0A8T5N335-F1
#
_cell.length_a   1.000
_cell.length_b   1.000
_cell.length_c   1.000
_cell.angle_alpha   90.00
_cell.angle_beta   90.00
_cell.angle_gamma   90.00
#
_symmetry.space_group_name_H-M   'P 1'
#
loop_
_entity.id
_entity.type
_entity.pdbx_description
1 polymer ?
#
loop_
_entity_poly.entity_id
_entity_poly.type
_entity_poly.pdbx_seq_one_letter_code
_entity_poly.pdbx_strand_id
1 'polypeptide(L)' 'MSLIKKDYYVKVFMGTDYEIGNPETIGHLKKVSEEIISDLPDDNSLEIAETSLYHDKLIYTLKEGIVQ' A
#
# COMPACT_ATOMS: atom_id res chain seq x y z
N MET A 1 3.15 -17.59 -33.83
CA MET A 1 2.38 -16.38 -33.46
C MET A 1 1.82 -16.63 -32.08
N SER A 2 2.44 -16.09 -31.03
CA SER A 2 2.11 -16.38 -29.63
C SER A 2 0.98 -15.45 -29.16
N LEU A 3 -0.04 -16.05 -28.53
CA LEU A 3 -1.20 -15.35 -27.98
C LEU A 3 -0.75 -14.47 -26.79
N ILE A 4 -0.89 -13.14 -26.89
CA ILE A 4 -0.65 -12.23 -25.75
C ILE A 4 -1.93 -12.19 -24.92
N LYS A 5 -1.97 -12.97 -23.85
CA LYS A 5 -3.07 -12.94 -22.87
C LYS A 5 -2.85 -11.73 -21.94
N LYS A 6 -3.80 -10.80 -21.91
CA LYS A 6 -3.85 -9.72 -20.91
C LYS A 6 -5.03 -10.01 -19.99
N ASP A 7 -4.73 -10.47 -18.79
CA ASP A 7 -5.73 -10.63 -17.74
C ASP A 7 -5.89 -9.28 -17.03
N TYR A 8 -7.11 -8.73 -17.06
CA TYR A 8 -7.47 -7.53 -16.30
C TYR A 8 -8.20 -8.00 -15.06
N TYR A 9 -7.61 -7.77 -13.90
CA TYR A 9 -8.24 -8.05 -12.61
C TYR A 9 -8.56 -6.70 -11.95
N VAL A 10 -9.78 -6.57 -11.44
CA VAL A 10 -10.19 -5.39 -10.66
C VAL A 10 -10.24 -5.84 -9.20
N LYS A 11 -9.28 -5.39 -8.39
CA LYS A 11 -9.36 -5.54 -6.93
C LYS A 11 -10.21 -4.37 -6.41
N VAL A 12 -11.41 -4.67 -5.92
CA VAL A 12 -12.20 -3.68 -5.19
C VAL A 12 -11.80 -3.81 -3.72
N PHE A 13 -11.04 -2.84 -3.21
CA PHE A 13 -10.82 -2.71 -1.78
C PHE A 13 -11.87 -1.75 -1.23
N MET A 14 -12.54 -2.14 -0.15
CA MET A 14 -13.20 -1.17 0.72
C MET A 14 -12.13 -0.67 1.69
N GLY A 15 -11.48 0.43 1.31
CA GLY A 15 -10.37 1.01 2.05
C GLY A 15 -10.17 2.46 1.66
N THR A 16 -9.23 3.11 2.34
CA THR A 16 -8.84 4.49 2.04
C THR A 16 -7.41 4.48 1.51
N ASP A 17 -7.22 5.12 0.36
CA ASP A 17 -5.90 5.32 -0.23
C ASP A 17 -5.24 6.54 0.37
N TYR A 18 -3.98 6.36 0.76
CA TYR A 18 -3.14 7.43 1.29
C TYR A 18 -1.91 7.58 0.39
N GLU A 19 -1.55 8.84 0.12
CA GLU A 19 -0.33 9.19 -0.57
C GLU A 19 0.69 9.67 0.45
N ILE A 20 1.87 9.04 0.50
CA ILE A 20 2.94 9.48 1.40
C ILE A 20 4.30 9.51 0.70
N GLY A 21 4.91 10.70 0.77
CA GLY A 21 6.27 10.94 0.33
C GLY A 21 6.52 10.80 -1.18
N ASN A 22 7.79 10.95 -1.53
CA ASN A 22 8.36 10.71 -2.86
C ASN A 22 9.74 10.06 -2.62
N PRO A 23 9.81 8.73 -2.43
CA PRO A 23 11.03 8.09 -1.99
C PRO A 23 12.11 8.08 -3.08
N GLU A 24 13.07 9.01 -2.97
CA GLU A 24 14.19 9.15 -3.93
C GLU A 24 15.26 8.03 -3.82
N THR A 25 15.30 7.29 -2.71
CA THR A 25 16.28 6.22 -2.46
C THR A 25 15.65 5.04 -1.72
N ILE A 26 16.30 3.87 -1.76
CA ILE A 26 15.89 2.69 -0.98
C ILE A 26 15.88 3.00 0.53
N GLY A 27 16.84 3.79 1.01
CA GLY A 27 16.87 4.21 2.43
C GLY A 27 15.68 5.09 2.79
N HIS A 28 15.27 5.98 1.88
CA HIS A 28 14.10 6.82 2.07
C HIS A 28 12.81 5.98 2.04
N LEU A 29 12.68 5.03 1.11
CA LEU A 29 11.56 4.08 1.08
C LEU A 29 11.43 3.31 2.40
N LYS A 30 12.55 2.82 2.95
CA LYS A 30 12.56 2.12 4.24
C LYS A 30 12.01 3.02 5.35
N LYS A 31 12.50 4.26 5.43
CA LYS A 31 12.07 5.22 6.46
C LYS A 31 10.58 5.54 6.36
N VAL A 32 10.07 5.79 5.14
CA VAL A 32 8.64 6.04 4.91
C VAL A 32 7.79 4.84 5.30
N SER A 33 8.21 3.62 4.97
CA SER A 33 7.49 2.41 5.39
C SER A 33 7.49 2.22 6.91
N GLU A 34 8.59 2.53 7.59
CA GLU A 34 8.66 2.50 9.06
C GLU A 34 7.72 3.53 9.70
N GLU A 35 7.62 4.73 9.12
CA GLU A 35 6.67 5.78 9.55
C GLU A 35 5.21 5.32 9.40
N ILE A 36 4.84 4.74 8.26
CA ILE A 36 3.48 4.20 8.04
C ILE A 36 3.16 3.14 9.10
N ILE A 37 4.09 2.23 9.38
CA ILE A 37 3.89 1.17 10.38
C ILE A 37 3.76 1.77 11.78
N SER A 38 4.53 2.80 12.13
CA SER A 38 4.44 3.45 13.44
C SER A 38 3.15 4.24 13.66
N ASP A 39 2.50 4.67 12.58
CA ASP A 39 1.21 5.37 12.63
C ASP A 39 0.02 4.39 12.71
N LEU A 40 0.24 3.08 12.51
CA LEU A 40 -0.81 2.09 12.69
C LEU A 40 -1.14 1.89 14.16
N PRO A 41 -2.43 1.69 14.51
CA PRO A 41 -2.84 1.42 15.87
C PRO A 41 -2.38 0.01 16.33
N ASP A 42 -1.91 -0.09 17.57
CA ASP A 42 -1.41 -1.34 18.18
C ASP A 42 -2.49 -2.41 18.38
N ASP A 43 -3.77 -2.06 18.25
CA ASP A 43 -4.92 -2.92 18.47
C ASP A 43 -5.32 -3.75 17.23
N ASN A 44 -4.55 -3.66 16.15
CA ASN A 44 -4.82 -4.30 14.85
C ASN A 44 -6.18 -3.90 14.24
N SER A 45 -6.77 -2.75 14.64
CA SER A 45 -8.01 -2.25 14.03
C SER A 45 -7.82 -1.81 12.58
N LEU A 46 -6.59 -1.49 12.17
CA LEU A 46 -6.23 -1.15 10.80
C LEU A 46 -5.01 -1.95 10.34
N GLU A 47 -5.03 -2.38 9.08
CA GLU A 47 -3.92 -3.08 8.44
C GLU A 47 -3.65 -2.56 7.03
N ILE A 48 -2.40 -2.64 6.59
CA ILE A 48 -2.01 -2.30 5.22
C ILE A 48 -2.42 -3.46 4.30
N ALA A 49 -3.37 -3.19 3.39
CA ALA A 49 -3.86 -4.18 2.44
C ALA A 49 -2.96 -4.31 1.21
N GLU A 50 -2.44 -3.18 0.74
CA GLU A 50 -1.61 -3.08 -0.46
C GLU A 50 -0.67 -1.87 -0.35
N THR A 51 0.52 -2.03 -0.92
CA THR A 51 1.46 -0.94 -1.17
C THR A 51 1.85 -0.98 -2.65
N SER A 52 1.88 0.18 -3.29
CA SER A 52 2.25 0.32 -4.70
C SER A 52 3.04 1.60 -4.91
N LEU A 53 3.87 1.61 -5.96
CA LEU A 53 4.58 2.80 -6.41
C LEU A 53 3.95 3.27 -7.72
N TYR A 54 3.46 4.50 -7.75
CA TYR A 54 2.85 5.08 -8.95
C TYR A 54 3.27 6.54 -9.11
N HIS A 55 3.81 6.90 -10.28
CA HIS A 55 4.37 8.22 -10.56
C HIS A 55 5.28 8.75 -9.45
N ASP A 56 6.25 7.92 -9.03
CA ASP A 56 7.23 8.21 -7.97
C ASP A 56 6.62 8.39 -6.56
N LYS A 57 5.33 8.16 -6.39
CA LYS A 57 4.66 8.19 -5.07
C LYS A 57 4.46 6.79 -4.53
N LEU A 58 4.69 6.64 -3.23
CA LEU A 58 4.24 5.47 -2.49
C LEU A 58 2.75 5.66 -2.16
N ILE A 59 1.93 4.73 -2.63
CA ILE A 59 0.51 4.66 -2.35
C ILE A 59 0.28 3.42 -1.50
N TYR A 60 -0.50 3.54 -0.44
CA TYR A 60 -0.92 2.40 0.35
C TYR A 60 -2.42 2.47 0.64
N THR A 61 -3.04 1.31 0.71
CA THR A 61 -4.45 1.16 1.04
C THR A 61 -4.55 0.55 2.43
N LEU A 62 -5.25 1.25 3.33
CA LEU A 62 -5.62 0.69 4.63
C LEU A 62 -6.98 0.01 4.54
N LYS A 63 -7.13 -1.12 5.24
CA LYS A 63 -8.41 -1.79 5.47
C LYS A 63 -8.62 -2.02 6.96
N GLU A 64 -9.88 -2.21 7.35
CA GLU A 64 -10.23 -2.65 8.70
C GLU A 64 -9.57 -4.00 8.97
N GLY A 65 -8.81 -4.07 10.05
CA GLY A 65 -8.29 -5.33 10.55
C GLY A 65 -9.38 -6.14 11.26
N ILE A 66 -9.16 -7.44 11.39
CA ILE A 66 -10.07 -8.29 12.14
C ILE A 66 -9.75 -8.09 13.63
N VAL A 67 -10.58 -7.31 14.31
CA VAL A 67 -10.51 -7.16 15.78
C VAL A 67 -10.70 -8.54 16.40
N GLN A 68 -9.69 -9.05 17.11
CA GLN A 68 -9.76 -10.33 17.82
C GLN A 68 -10.39 -10.20 19.19
#